data_AF-A0A6P2BKC5-F1
#
_entry.id   AF-A0A6P2BKC5-F1
#
_cell.length_a   1.000
_cell.length_b   1.000
_cell.length_c   1.000
_cell.angle_alpha   90.00
_cell.angle_beta   90.00
_cell.angle_gamma   90.00
#
_symmetry.space_group_name_H-M   'P 1'
#
loop_
_entity.id
_entity.type
_entity.pdbx_description
1 polymer ?
#
loop_
_entity_poly.entity_id
_entity_poly.type
_entity_poly.pdbx_seq_one_letter_code
_entity_poly.pdbx_strand_id
1 'polypeptide(L)'
;EWELTPDPQYGWFPEDKQDVYSLETLRLKLWRFGRVIIDSGLHTGRISYEDALNLESNVIGFEPYGAQINIDTITSLVGTTMSAPTVGYFEWMLLREDYFQKMRELDQRGELKDFHDRVYNIGFLPVTLVREELFHQLEQEFGRN
;
A
#
# COMPACT_ATOMS: atom_id res chain seq x y z
N GLU A 1 13.28 -7.82 -4.68
CA GLU A 1 12.42 -7.81 -3.47
C GLU A 1 12.55 -6.42 -2.85
N TRP A 2 11.50 -5.59 -2.99
CA TRP A 2 11.47 -4.21 -2.47
C TRP A 2 10.18 -4.00 -1.66
N GLU A 3 9.90 -4.97 -0.81
CA GLU A 3 9.02 -4.69 0.32
C GLU A 3 9.69 -3.67 1.22
N LEU A 4 8.91 -2.94 2.01
CA LEU A 4 9.35 -2.13 3.17
C LEU A 4 10.06 -2.98 4.25
N THR A 5 10.61 -4.13 3.88
CA THR A 5 11.47 -4.95 4.70
C THR A 5 12.67 -4.09 5.07
N PRO A 6 13.00 -4.01 6.36
CA PRO A 6 14.27 -3.47 6.79
C PRO A 6 15.38 -4.13 6.01
N ASP A 7 16.12 -3.32 5.27
CA ASP A 7 17.31 -3.77 4.57
C ASP A 7 18.47 -2.86 4.98
N PRO A 8 19.54 -3.42 5.56
CA PRO A 8 20.72 -2.67 5.95
C PRO A 8 21.30 -1.84 4.79
N GLN A 9 21.12 -2.28 3.54
CA GLN A 9 21.67 -1.60 2.37
C GLN A 9 21.09 -0.19 2.17
N TYR A 10 19.88 0.08 2.67
CA TYR A 10 19.27 1.42 2.63
C TYR A 10 19.69 2.31 3.80
N GLY A 11 20.40 1.75 4.80
CA GLY A 11 20.98 2.50 5.92
C GLY A 11 19.99 3.03 6.97
N TRP A 12 18.69 2.73 6.84
CA TRP A 12 17.66 3.24 7.75
C TRP A 12 17.53 2.46 9.06
N PHE A 13 17.80 1.15 9.03
CA PHE A 13 17.63 0.27 10.19
C PHE A 13 18.98 -0.33 10.62
N PRO A 14 19.32 -0.31 11.92
CA PRO A 14 20.52 -0.94 12.45
C PRO A 14 20.62 -2.43 12.08
N GLU A 15 21.80 -2.88 11.63
CA GLU A 15 22.05 -4.26 11.21
C GLU A 15 21.79 -5.28 12.34
N ASP A 16 22.05 -4.92 13.59
CA ASP A 16 21.83 -5.75 14.77
C ASP A 16 20.35 -5.90 15.18
N LYS A 17 19.43 -5.20 14.49
CA LYS A 17 18.00 -5.16 14.85
C LYS A 17 17.05 -5.51 13.70
N GLN A 18 17.56 -6.07 12.59
CA GLN A 18 16.75 -6.35 11.41
C GLN A 18 15.52 -7.22 11.71
N ASP A 19 15.65 -8.24 12.57
CA ASP A 19 14.55 -9.12 12.94
C ASP A 19 13.42 -8.36 13.66
N VAL A 20 13.78 -7.46 14.58
CA VAL A 20 12.81 -6.67 15.36
C VAL A 20 12.04 -5.73 14.44
N TYR A 21 12.74 -5.01 13.55
CA TYR A 21 12.07 -4.12 12.61
C TYR A 21 11.25 -4.88 11.58
N SER A 22 11.70 -6.07 11.16
CA SER A 22 10.97 -6.89 10.18
C SER A 22 9.65 -7.36 10.78
N LEU A 23 9.68 -7.82 12.03
CA LEU A 23 8.50 -8.21 12.77
C LEU A 23 7.51 -7.04 12.91
N GLU A 24 7.98 -5.86 13.33
CA GLU A 24 7.10 -4.69 13.50
C GLU A 24 6.54 -4.19 12.17
N THR A 25 7.32 -4.17 11.09
CA THR A 25 6.79 -3.85 9.75
C THR A 25 5.70 -4.83 9.34
N LEU A 26 5.92 -6.13 9.52
CA LEU A 26 4.93 -7.15 9.19
C LEU A 26 3.66 -7.00 10.04
N ARG A 27 3.80 -6.69 11.33
CA ARG A 27 2.68 -6.41 12.23
C ARG A 27 1.87 -5.18 11.78
N LEU A 28 2.56 -4.10 11.41
CA LEU A 28 1.90 -2.89 10.90
C LEU A 28 1.21 -3.12 9.56
N LYS A 29 1.79 -3.94 8.67
CA LYS A 29 1.15 -4.38 7.42
C LYS A 29 -0.10 -5.21 7.71
N LEU A 30 -0.01 -6.20 8.60
CA LEU A 30 -1.14 -7.03 9.00
C LEU A 30 -2.30 -6.17 9.49
N TRP A 31 -2.02 -5.14 10.30
CA TRP A 31 -3.03 -4.19 10.74
C TRP A 31 -3.67 -3.41 9.59
N ARG A 32 -2.85 -2.81 8.71
CA ARG A 32 -3.33 -2.04 7.55
C ARG A 32 -4.15 -2.91 6.59
N PHE A 33 -3.76 -4.16 6.40
CA PHE A 33 -4.46 -5.11 5.54
C PHE A 33 -5.74 -5.61 6.19
N GLY A 34 -5.70 -5.88 7.50
CA GLY A 34 -6.88 -6.23 8.30
C GLY A 34 -7.97 -5.16 8.23
N ARG A 35 -7.61 -3.87 8.19
CA ARG A 35 -8.56 -2.77 7.98
C ARG A 35 -9.34 -2.88 6.66
N VAL A 36 -8.77 -3.44 5.59
CA VAL A 36 -9.52 -3.64 4.34
C VAL A 36 -10.67 -4.63 4.55
N ILE A 37 -10.40 -5.71 5.29
CA ILE A 37 -11.38 -6.74 5.64
C ILE A 37 -12.44 -6.16 6.58
N ILE A 38 -12.00 -5.46 7.63
CA ILE A 38 -12.87 -4.91 8.67
C ILE A 38 -13.77 -3.83 8.10
N ASP A 39 -13.19 -2.82 7.45
CA ASP A 39 -13.90 -1.65 6.93
C ASP A 39 -14.94 -2.05 5.88
N SER A 40 -14.52 -2.83 4.88
CA SER A 40 -15.43 -3.35 3.87
C SER A 40 -16.46 -4.31 4.47
N GLY A 41 -16.07 -5.15 5.42
CA GLY A 41 -16.94 -6.13 6.05
C GLY A 41 -18.07 -5.48 6.85
N LEU A 42 -17.74 -4.51 7.70
CA LEU A 42 -18.70 -3.77 8.52
C LEU A 42 -19.68 -2.99 7.64
N HIS A 43 -19.16 -2.22 6.67
CA HIS A 43 -19.98 -1.38 5.80
C HIS A 43 -20.83 -2.16 4.79
N THR A 44 -20.48 -3.42 4.50
CA THR A 44 -21.31 -4.32 3.67
C THR A 44 -22.18 -5.27 4.47
N GLY A 45 -22.12 -5.23 5.81
CA GLY A 45 -22.86 -6.12 6.71
C GLY A 45 -22.40 -7.59 6.65
N ARG A 46 -21.20 -7.86 6.13
CA ARG A 46 -20.63 -9.21 6.03
C ARG A 46 -19.99 -9.70 7.32
N ILE A 47 -19.57 -8.79 8.19
CA ILE A 47 -19.10 -9.11 9.54
C ILE A 47 -19.85 -8.25 10.56
N SER A 48 -20.05 -8.79 11.75
CA SER A 48 -20.60 -8.01 12.87
C SER A 48 -19.51 -7.15 13.51
N TYR A 49 -19.94 -6.19 14.33
CA TYR A 49 -19.05 -5.38 15.15
C TYR A 49 -18.18 -6.23 16.09
N GLU A 50 -18.78 -7.25 16.73
CA GLU A 50 -18.07 -8.18 17.63
C GLU A 50 -17.04 -9.02 16.87
N ASP A 51 -17.37 -9.48 15.66
CA ASP A 51 -16.41 -10.20 14.81
C ASP A 51 -15.23 -9.31 14.42
N ALA A 52 -15.50 -8.03 14.13
CA ALA A 52 -14.46 -7.06 13.81
C ALA A 52 -13.54 -6.78 15.02
N LEU A 53 -14.10 -6.61 16.22
CA LEU A 53 -13.33 -6.47 17.45
C LEU A 53 -12.47 -7.69 17.75
N ASN A 54 -13.03 -8.89 17.58
CA ASN A 54 -12.32 -10.15 17.76
C ASN A 54 -11.16 -10.27 16.75
N LEU A 55 -11.40 -9.92 15.49
CA LEU A 55 -10.36 -9.92 14.45
C LEU A 55 -9.23 -8.93 14.80
N GLU A 56 -9.55 -7.70 15.18
CA GLU A 56 -8.54 -6.67 15.47
C GLU A 56 -7.75 -6.95 16.75
N SER A 57 -8.39 -7.52 17.78
CA SER A 57 -7.70 -7.88 19.03
C SER A 57 -6.94 -9.19 18.92
N ASN A 58 -7.61 -10.30 18.59
CA ASN A 58 -7.06 -11.65 18.76
C ASN A 58 -6.25 -12.15 17.56
N VAL A 59 -6.48 -11.61 16.36
CA VAL A 59 -5.73 -12.02 15.15
C VAL A 59 -4.67 -10.99 14.78
N ILE A 60 -5.03 -9.71 14.75
CA ILE A 60 -4.09 -8.64 14.41
C ILE A 60 -3.17 -8.28 15.61
N GLY A 61 -3.63 -8.51 16.84
CA GLY A 61 -2.82 -8.29 18.05
C GLY A 61 -2.84 -6.84 18.54
N PHE A 62 -3.97 -6.15 18.39
CA PHE A 62 -4.21 -4.89 19.11
C PHE A 62 -4.64 -5.16 20.55
N GLU A 63 -4.24 -4.27 21.45
CA GLU A 63 -4.80 -4.23 22.80
C GLU A 63 -6.33 -3.99 22.70
N PRO A 64 -7.17 -4.67 23.50
CA PRO A 64 -8.62 -4.64 23.34
C PRO A 64 -9.26 -3.25 23.31
N TYR A 65 -8.83 -2.32 24.17
CA TYR A 65 -9.34 -0.96 24.16
C TYR A 65 -8.88 -0.17 22.92
N GLY A 66 -7.65 -0.39 22.46
CA GLY A 66 -7.15 0.13 21.19
C GLY A 66 -7.93 -0.40 19.98
N ALA A 67 -8.26 -1.70 19.97
CA ALA A 67 -9.12 -2.30 18.96
C ALA A 67 -10.50 -1.66 18.96
N GLN A 68 -11.08 -1.45 20.16
CA GLN A 68 -12.36 -0.78 20.33
C GLN A 68 -12.40 0.61 19.68
N ILE A 69 -11.42 1.45 19.99
CA ILE A 69 -11.31 2.79 19.39
C ILE A 69 -11.22 2.73 17.87
N ASN A 70 -10.46 1.77 17.32
CA ASN A 70 -10.32 1.61 15.87
C ASN A 70 -11.64 1.21 15.21
N ILE A 71 -12.35 0.23 15.77
CA ILE A 71 -13.64 -0.22 15.22
C ILE A 71 -14.69 0.89 15.34
N ASP A 72 -14.76 1.59 16.47
CA ASP A 72 -15.66 2.73 16.65
C ASP A 72 -15.39 3.81 15.60
N THR A 73 -14.11 4.11 15.36
CA THR A 73 -13.71 5.06 14.32
C THR A 73 -14.19 4.59 12.94
N ILE A 74 -13.94 3.33 12.58
CA ILE A 74 -14.35 2.77 11.28
C ILE A 74 -15.86 2.87 11.10
N THR A 75 -16.65 2.51 12.11
CA THR A 75 -18.12 2.57 12.04
C THR A 75 -18.68 4.00 12.02
N SER A 76 -17.95 4.97 12.55
CA SER A 76 -18.35 6.38 12.57
C SER A 76 -18.08 7.13 11.25
N LEU A 77 -17.19 6.58 10.41
CA LEU A 77 -16.82 7.14 9.13
C LEU A 77 -17.62 6.49 8.00
N VAL A 78 -17.76 7.18 6.88
CA VAL A 78 -18.48 6.63 5.73
C VAL A 78 -17.56 5.71 4.92
N GLY A 79 -17.96 4.45 4.79
CA GLY A 79 -17.41 3.52 3.80
C GLY A 79 -15.91 3.26 3.94
N THR A 80 -15.23 3.02 2.81
CA THR A 80 -13.84 2.54 2.70
C THR A 80 -12.75 3.54 3.11
N THR A 81 -13.08 4.60 3.85
CA THR A 81 -12.15 5.68 4.20
C THR A 81 -10.91 5.17 4.93
N MET A 82 -11.07 4.19 5.82
CA MET A 82 -9.98 3.67 6.62
C MET A 82 -9.16 2.60 5.89
N SER A 83 -9.74 1.97 4.86
CA SER A 83 -9.05 1.05 3.95
C SER A 83 -8.36 1.73 2.76
N ALA A 84 -8.74 2.97 2.41
CA ALA A 84 -8.22 3.68 1.23
C ALA A 84 -6.67 3.78 1.16
N PRO A 85 -5.93 4.07 2.25
CA PRO A 85 -4.46 4.08 2.19
C PRO A 85 -3.86 2.73 1.82
N THR A 86 -4.48 1.64 2.26
CA THR A 86 -4.03 0.28 1.95
C THR A 86 -4.32 -0.07 0.49
N VAL A 87 -5.50 0.31 -0.02
CA VAL A 87 -5.83 0.13 -1.44
C VAL A 87 -4.85 0.92 -2.31
N GLY A 88 -4.63 2.20 -1.99
CA GLY A 88 -3.67 3.03 -2.72
C GLY A 88 -2.25 2.47 -2.70
N TYR A 89 -1.80 1.90 -1.57
CA TYR A 89 -0.50 1.21 -1.50
C TYR A 89 -0.39 0.08 -2.54
N PHE A 90 -1.42 -0.76 -2.67
CA PHE A 90 -1.43 -1.81 -3.69
C PHE A 90 -1.49 -1.27 -5.11
N GLU A 91 -2.28 -0.22 -5.36
CA GLU A 91 -2.33 0.43 -6.67
C GLU A 91 -0.94 0.97 -7.08
N TRP A 92 -0.20 1.60 -6.16
CA TRP A 92 1.15 2.06 -6.42
C TRP A 92 2.14 0.92 -6.67
N MET A 93 2.04 -0.18 -5.93
CA MET A 93 2.86 -1.37 -6.18
C MET A 93 2.59 -1.95 -7.57
N LEU A 94 1.32 -2.08 -7.96
CA LEU A 94 0.95 -2.56 -9.29
C LEU A 94 1.46 -1.61 -10.38
N LEU A 95 1.23 -0.30 -10.23
CA LEU A 95 1.71 0.70 -11.17
C LEU A 95 3.24 0.62 -11.39
N ARG A 96 3.99 0.33 -10.33
CA ARG A 96 5.44 0.13 -10.45
C ARG A 96 5.78 -1.08 -11.33
N GLU A 97 5.13 -2.22 -11.10
CA GLU A 97 5.33 -3.42 -11.94
C GLU A 97 4.93 -3.16 -13.39
N ASP A 98 3.82 -2.44 -13.58
CA ASP A 98 3.31 -2.02 -14.88
C ASP A 98 4.30 -1.09 -15.60
N TYR A 99 4.94 -0.15 -14.89
CA TYR A 99 6.01 0.69 -15.44
C TYR A 99 7.18 -0.16 -15.96
N PHE A 100 7.68 -1.11 -15.15
CA PHE A 100 8.79 -1.96 -15.59
C PHE A 100 8.41 -2.83 -16.79
N GLN A 101 7.16 -3.29 -16.85
CA GLN A 101 6.62 -4.00 -17.99
C GLN A 101 6.55 -3.11 -19.24
N LYS A 102 6.03 -1.89 -19.12
CA LYS A 102 5.95 -0.92 -20.21
C LYS A 102 7.34 -0.53 -20.75
N MET A 103 8.32 -0.35 -19.86
CA MET A 103 9.71 -0.07 -20.28
C MET A 103 10.28 -1.22 -21.11
N ARG A 104 10.05 -2.48 -20.72
CA ARG A 104 10.45 -3.65 -21.51
C ARG A 104 9.77 -3.69 -22.89
N GLU A 105 8.50 -3.36 -22.97
CA GLU A 105 7.75 -3.29 -24.23
C GLU A 105 8.30 -2.23 -25.18
N LEU A 106 8.83 -1.13 -24.62
CA LEU A 106 9.46 -0.03 -25.36
C LEU A 106 10.97 -0.28 -25.63
N ASP A 107 11.47 -1.48 -25.35
CA ASP A 107 12.89 -1.86 -25.48
C ASP A 107 13.82 -0.94 -24.67
N GLN A 108 13.32 -0.45 -23.53
CA GLN A 108 14.05 0.40 -22.58
C GLN A 108 14.33 -0.35 -21.28
N ARG A 109 15.40 0.05 -20.59
CA ARG A 109 15.70 -0.40 -19.23
C ARG A 109 14.94 0.48 -18.23
N GLY A 110 13.98 -0.10 -17.52
CA GLY A 110 13.33 0.59 -16.40
C GLY A 110 14.23 0.66 -15.16
N GLU A 111 14.26 1.81 -14.49
CA GLU A 111 14.99 2.01 -13.24
C GLU A 111 14.06 2.56 -12.15
N LEU A 112 14.26 2.12 -10.90
CA LEU A 112 13.39 2.53 -9.79
C LEU A 112 13.45 4.05 -9.53
N LYS A 113 14.64 4.65 -9.71
CA LYS A 113 14.80 6.10 -9.56
C LYS A 113 13.99 6.85 -10.62
N ASP A 114 14.07 6.43 -11.89
CA ASP A 114 13.32 7.04 -13.00
C ASP A 114 11.80 6.91 -12.77
N PHE A 115 11.33 5.74 -12.33
CA PHE A 115 9.94 5.56 -11.91
C PHE A 115 9.52 6.59 -10.87
N HIS A 116 10.27 6.73 -9.77
CA HIS A 116 9.96 7.69 -8.72
C HIS A 116 9.95 9.13 -9.24
N ASP A 117 10.98 9.54 -9.99
CA ASP A 117 11.08 10.90 -10.53
C ASP A 117 9.88 11.22 -11.44
N ARG A 118 9.49 10.29 -12.33
CA ARG A 118 8.36 10.49 -13.24
C ARG A 118 7.03 10.61 -12.49
N VAL A 119 6.72 9.69 -11.57
CA VAL A 119 5.44 9.75 -10.84
C VAL A 119 5.34 10.98 -9.93
N TYR A 120 6.45 11.41 -9.32
CA TYR A 120 6.46 12.64 -8.52
C TYR A 120 6.34 13.91 -9.36
N ASN A 121 6.87 13.93 -10.59
CA ASN A 121 6.72 15.06 -11.51
C ASN A 121 5.29 15.23 -12.03
N ILE A 122 4.52 14.15 -12.14
CA ILE A 122 3.08 14.22 -12.51
C ILE A 122 2.26 14.90 -11.39
N GLY A 123 2.62 14.66 -10.13
CA GLY A 123 2.00 15.28 -8.97
C GLY A 123 0.93 14.41 -8.29
N PHE A 124 0.11 15.05 -7.45
CA PHE A 124 -0.81 14.35 -6.55
C PHE A 124 -2.18 14.09 -7.22
N LEU A 125 -2.26 13.00 -7.98
CA LEU A 125 -3.48 12.51 -8.62
C LEU A 125 -3.82 11.09 -8.12
N PRO A 126 -5.08 10.63 -8.28
CA PRO A 126 -5.41 9.22 -8.17
C PRO A 126 -4.48 8.34 -9.02
N VAL A 127 -4.09 7.17 -8.51
CA VAL A 127 -3.05 6.31 -9.14
C VAL A 127 -3.41 5.93 -10.58
N THR A 128 -4.70 5.77 -10.87
CA THR A 128 -5.20 5.50 -12.23
C THR A 128 -4.86 6.62 -13.21
N LEU A 129 -5.01 7.89 -12.81
CA LEU A 129 -4.67 9.04 -13.63
C LEU A 129 -3.15 9.24 -13.74
N VAL A 130 -2.41 8.95 -12.66
CA VAL A 130 -0.94 8.93 -12.72
C VAL A 130 -0.45 7.89 -13.72
N ARG A 131 -1.07 6.70 -13.74
CA ARG A 131 -0.75 5.65 -14.72
C ARG A 131 -0.96 6.10 -16.15
N GLU A 132 -2.12 6.67 -16.44
CA GLU A 132 -2.48 7.15 -17.78
C GLU A 132 -1.45 8.18 -18.28
N GLU A 133 -1.15 9.18 -17.45
CA GLU A 133 -0.18 10.22 -17.79
C GLU A 133 1.25 9.66 -17.94
N LEU A 134 1.68 8.80 -17.00
CA LEU A 134 3.00 8.16 -17.07
C LEU A 134 3.17 7.39 -18.39
N PHE A 135 2.16 6.62 -18.78
CA PHE A 135 2.23 5.79 -19.98
C PHE A 135 2.18 6.65 -21.23
N HIS A 136 1.39 7.72 -21.22
CA HIS A 136 1.36 8.68 -22.31
C HIS A 136 2.74 9.34 -22.51
N GLN A 137 3.39 9.79 -21.44
CA GLN A 137 4.74 10.38 -21.51
C GLN A 137 5.77 9.39 -22.06
N LEU A 138 5.75 8.13 -21.60
CA LEU A 138 6.65 7.09 -22.09
C LEU A 138 6.44 6.78 -23.58
N GLU A 139 5.20 6.77 -24.05
CA GLU A 139 4.90 6.58 -25.47
C GLU A 139 5.33 7.76 -26.33
N GLN A 140 5.19 8.99 -25.84
CA GLN A 140 5.71 10.16 -26.55
C GLN A 140 7.24 10.14 -26.64
N GLU A 141 7.91 9.66 -25.59
CA GLU A 141 9.38 9.67 -25.50
C GLU A 141 10.03 8.51 -26.28
N PHE A 142 9.46 7.30 -26.19
CA PHE A 142 10.07 6.07 -26.72
C PHE A 142 9.21 5.34 -27.76
N GLY A 143 7.98 5.79 -28.01
CA GLY A 143 7.11 5.21 -29.03
C GLY A 143 7.76 5.29 -30.41
N ARG A 144 7.69 4.19 -31.16
CA ARG A 144 8.11 4.18 -32.57
C ARG A 144 7.05 4.93 -33.39
N ASN A 145 7.48 5.94 -34.14
CA ASN A 145 6.68 6.54 -35.23
C ASN A 145 6.29 5.50 -36.27
#